data_AF-A0A349W739-F1
#
_entry.id   AF-A0A349W739-F1
#
_cell.length_a   1.000
_cell.length_b   1.000
_cell.length_c   1.000
_cell.angle_alpha   90.00
_cell.angle_beta   90.00
_cell.angle_gamma   90.00
#
_symmetry.space_group_name_H-M   'P 1'
#
loop_
_entity.id
_entity.type
_entity.pdbx_description
1 polymer ?
#
loop_
_entity_poly.entity_id
_entity_poly.type
_entity_poly.pdbx_seq_one_letter_code
_entity_poly.pdbx_strand_id
1 'polypeptide(L)'
;LDSADSVQAFVDEVSHLVRSQVAAVLGNVLVVFPAVLGLCTLWALVSGGPTLSADKAMQVFASLHLLGPSVLFAAFTGVLLFASSIIAGWTENWFVLHRLDSAMRYNPRITHWLGNERAARWAGFLRENISGFAANVSLGFMLGLIPVFAHFFGLGLDVRHVTLSSGQIGAASATLGLEVLHLPAFWWAVATIPLLGALNVAVSFYLAFGLALRARNVSGINRSRIYTAIRARLRTAPLSFFMPVRRAS
;
A
#
# COMPACT_ATOMS: atom_id res chain seq x y z
N LEU A 1 -6.71 -13.81 -25.24
CA LEU A 1 -5.77 -14.48 -24.30
C LEU A 1 -5.53 -15.92 -24.77
N ASP A 2 -5.48 -16.11 -26.09
CA ASP A 2 -5.77 -17.42 -26.70
C ASP A 2 -4.54 -18.08 -27.31
N SER A 3 -3.39 -17.39 -27.32
CA SER A 3 -2.07 -17.94 -27.68
C SER A 3 -1.16 -18.01 -26.45
N ALA A 4 -0.25 -18.99 -26.43
CA ALA A 4 0.75 -19.15 -25.36
C ALA A 4 1.60 -17.88 -25.17
N ASP A 5 1.91 -17.18 -26.26
CA ASP A 5 2.65 -15.91 -26.26
C ASP A 5 1.88 -14.79 -25.55
N SER A 6 0.55 -14.73 -25.72
CA SER A 6 -0.28 -13.74 -25.02
C SER A 6 -0.34 -13.99 -23.50
N VAL A 7 -0.24 -15.24 -23.08
CA VAL A 7 -0.17 -15.62 -21.66
C VAL A 7 1.21 -15.28 -21.08
N GLN A 8 2.30 -15.50 -21.82
CA GLN A 8 3.64 -15.11 -21.38
C GLN A 8 3.81 -13.60 -21.27
N ALA A 9 3.38 -12.83 -22.27
CA ALA A 9 3.42 -11.36 -22.23
C ALA A 9 2.62 -10.82 -21.04
N PHE A 10 1.46 -11.40 -20.76
CA PHE A 10 0.66 -11.06 -19.58
C PHE A 10 1.39 -11.38 -18.25
N VAL A 11 2.02 -12.54 -18.15
CA VAL A 11 2.82 -12.92 -16.97
C VAL A 11 4.04 -12.00 -16.79
N ASP A 12 4.66 -11.53 -17.87
CA ASP A 12 5.74 -10.54 -17.81
C ASP A 12 5.23 -9.19 -17.30
N GLU A 13 4.08 -8.72 -17.78
CA GLU A 13 3.44 -7.49 -17.28
C GLU A 13 3.11 -7.58 -15.78
N VAL A 14 2.55 -8.70 -15.34
CA VAL A 14 2.33 -9.00 -13.92
C VAL A 14 3.64 -8.95 -13.13
N SER A 15 4.71 -9.52 -13.66
CA SER A 15 6.02 -9.51 -13.00
C SER A 15 6.59 -8.09 -12.86
N HIS A 16 6.46 -7.28 -13.91
CA HIS A 16 6.85 -5.88 -13.89
C HIS A 16 6.04 -5.06 -12.87
N LEU A 17 4.73 -5.27 -12.79
CA LEU A 17 3.85 -4.61 -11.82
C LEU A 17 4.23 -4.97 -10.38
N VAL A 18 4.41 -6.26 -10.08
CA VAL A 18 4.83 -6.71 -8.74
C VAL A 18 6.17 -6.09 -8.36
N ARG A 19 7.14 -6.05 -9.28
CA ARG A 19 8.44 -5.43 -9.03
C ARG A 19 8.32 -3.95 -8.67
N SER A 20 7.50 -3.20 -9.41
CA SER A 20 7.24 -1.78 -9.13
C SER A 20 6.58 -1.60 -7.76
N GLN A 21 5.64 -2.47 -7.38
CA GLN A 21 5.01 -2.44 -6.06
C GLN A 21 6.00 -2.75 -4.93
N VAL A 22 6.88 -3.74 -5.13
CA VAL A 22 7.94 -4.06 -4.16
C VAL A 22 8.89 -2.87 -4.00
N ALA A 23 9.34 -2.26 -5.09
CA ALA A 23 10.20 -1.09 -5.04
C ALA A 23 9.53 0.09 -4.31
N ALA A 24 8.24 0.34 -4.57
CA ALA A 24 7.47 1.38 -3.89
C ALA A 24 7.32 1.09 -2.38
N VAL A 25 7.01 -0.16 -2.00
CA VAL A 25 6.89 -0.56 -0.59
C VAL A 25 8.23 -0.43 0.13
N LEU A 26 9.32 -0.92 -0.45
CA LEU A 26 10.65 -0.80 0.14
C LEU A 26 11.07 0.66 0.27
N GLY A 27 10.86 1.47 -0.78
CA GLY A 27 11.13 2.91 -0.73
C GLY A 27 10.35 3.60 0.39
N ASN A 28 9.06 3.30 0.54
CA ASN A 28 8.24 3.82 1.63
C ASN A 28 8.78 3.42 3.00
N VAL A 29 9.11 2.14 3.22
CA VAL A 29 9.63 1.66 4.51
C VAL A 29 10.97 2.32 4.84
N LEU A 30 11.90 2.33 3.89
CA LEU A 30 13.26 2.87 4.06
C LEU A 30 13.26 4.38 4.32
N VAL A 31 12.24 5.11 3.86
CA VAL A 31 12.11 6.55 4.11
C VAL A 31 11.30 6.83 5.37
N VAL A 32 10.17 6.14 5.57
CA VAL A 32 9.25 6.41 6.69
C VAL A 32 9.86 6.05 8.04
N PHE A 33 10.55 4.91 8.16
CA PHE A 33 11.19 4.54 9.41
C PHE A 33 12.17 5.62 9.93
N PRO A 34 13.21 6.04 9.17
CA PRO A 34 14.14 7.05 9.65
C PRO A 34 13.50 8.43 9.76
N ALA A 35 12.55 8.78 8.89
CA ALA A 35 11.84 10.05 8.99
C ALA A 35 11.05 10.15 10.30
N VAL A 36 10.27 9.12 10.65
CA VAL A 36 9.50 9.12 11.90
C VAL A 36 10.42 9.06 13.11
N LEU A 37 11.48 8.23 13.07
CA LEU A 37 12.50 8.18 14.12
C LEU A 37 13.07 9.59 14.37
N GLY A 38 13.57 10.25 13.32
CA GLY A 38 14.16 11.58 13.42
C GLY A 38 13.16 12.65 13.88
N LEU A 39 11.92 12.63 13.37
CA LEU A 39 10.87 13.56 13.78
C LEU A 39 10.48 13.38 15.25
N CYS A 40 10.31 12.13 15.71
CA CYS A 40 9.97 11.86 17.11
C CYS A 40 11.15 12.20 18.06
N THR A 41 12.39 11.93 17.66
CA THR A 41 13.58 12.34 18.42
C THR A 41 13.69 13.86 18.50
N LEU A 42 13.52 14.57 17.37
CA LEU A 42 13.53 16.04 17.34
C LEU A 42 12.42 16.63 18.22
N TRP A 43 11.22 16.06 18.13
CA TRP A 43 10.11 16.46 19.00
C TRP A 43 10.46 16.27 20.48
N ALA A 44 11.03 15.12 20.84
CA ALA A 44 11.42 14.86 22.23
C ALA A 44 12.46 15.86 22.76
N LEU A 45 13.40 16.28 21.90
CA LEU A 45 14.40 17.30 22.23
C LEU A 45 13.78 18.70 22.42
N VAL A 46 12.79 19.07 21.59
CA VAL A 46 12.15 20.40 21.64
C VAL A 46 11.12 20.49 22.77
N SER A 47 10.34 19.43 22.98
CA SER A 47 9.23 19.40 23.95
C SER A 47 9.63 18.91 25.33
N GLY A 48 10.84 18.36 25.50
CA GLY A 48 11.35 17.85 26.78
C GLY A 48 10.78 16.49 27.18
N GLY A 49 10.10 15.78 26.29
CA GLY A 49 9.51 14.47 26.57
C GLY A 49 9.13 13.67 25.31
N PRO A 50 9.14 12.33 25.38
CA PRO A 50 8.89 11.48 24.21
C PRO A 50 7.45 11.60 23.70
N THR A 51 7.25 11.34 22.41
CA THR A 51 5.92 11.33 21.77
C THR A 51 5.01 10.21 22.28
N LEU A 52 5.60 9.08 22.68
CA LEU A 52 4.92 7.93 23.26
C LEU A 52 5.46 7.68 24.68
N SER A 53 4.62 7.15 25.58
CA SER A 53 5.11 6.59 26.84
C SER A 53 5.92 5.31 26.59
N ALA A 54 6.83 4.97 27.51
CA ALA A 54 7.64 3.75 27.43
C ALA A 54 6.76 2.50 27.34
N ASP A 55 5.69 2.43 28.14
CA ASP A 55 4.72 1.32 28.09
C ASP A 55 4.07 1.20 26.72
N LYS A 56 3.73 2.33 26.08
CA LYS A 56 3.11 2.32 24.75
C LYS A 56 4.10 1.88 23.68
N ALA A 57 5.35 2.30 23.78
CA ALA A 57 6.42 1.85 22.89
C ALA A 57 6.63 0.33 22.99
N MET A 58 6.64 -0.22 24.20
CA MET A 58 6.71 -1.68 24.42
C MET A 58 5.49 -2.42 23.85
N GLN A 59 4.28 -1.88 24.03
CA GLN A 59 3.07 -2.44 23.43
C GLN A 59 3.12 -2.46 21.90
N VAL A 60 3.70 -1.43 21.26
CA VAL A 60 3.85 -1.40 19.80
C VAL A 60 4.67 -2.61 19.34
N PHE A 61 5.85 -2.84 19.94
CA PHE A 61 6.69 -3.99 19.59
C PHE A 61 6.00 -5.33 19.88
N ALA A 62 5.38 -5.48 21.05
CA ALA A 62 4.67 -6.70 21.42
C ALA A 62 3.48 -7.00 20.49
N SER A 63 2.80 -5.97 20.00
CA SER A 63 1.68 -6.12 19.06
C SER A 63 2.14 -6.48 17.64
N LEU A 64 3.39 -6.15 17.29
CA LEU A 64 4.02 -6.49 16.00
C LEU A 64 4.84 -7.78 16.14
N HIS A 65 4.18 -8.85 16.54
CA HIS A 65 4.82 -10.16 16.68
C HIS A 65 4.55 -11.04 15.45
N LEU A 66 5.59 -11.69 14.91
CA LEU A 66 5.50 -12.52 13.71
C LEU A 66 4.55 -13.71 13.89
N LEU A 67 4.63 -14.36 15.05
CA LEU A 67 3.79 -15.51 15.43
C LEU A 67 2.39 -15.11 15.92
N GLY A 68 2.10 -13.82 15.98
CA GLY A 68 0.80 -13.30 16.43
C GLY A 68 -0.24 -13.21 15.31
N PRO A 69 -1.41 -12.59 15.58
CA PRO A 69 -2.46 -12.35 14.58
C PRO A 69 -2.04 -11.34 13.48
N SER A 70 -0.83 -10.78 13.56
CA SER A 70 -0.26 -9.79 12.63
C SER A 70 -0.40 -10.20 11.16
N VAL A 71 -0.24 -11.49 10.85
CA VAL A 71 -0.37 -12.06 9.50
C VAL A 71 -1.80 -11.94 8.98
N LEU A 72 -2.79 -12.25 9.83
CA LEU A 72 -4.20 -12.14 9.48
C LEU A 72 -4.59 -10.67 9.25
N PHE A 73 -4.14 -9.78 10.13
CA PHE A 73 -4.37 -8.34 10.00
C PHE A 73 -3.66 -7.76 8.77
N ALA A 74 -2.49 -8.27 8.39
CA ALA A 74 -1.79 -7.88 7.17
C ALA A 74 -2.57 -8.30 5.91
N ALA A 75 -3.11 -9.52 5.90
CA ALA A 75 -3.95 -10.00 4.81
C ALA A 75 -5.23 -9.17 4.70
N PHE A 76 -5.89 -8.88 5.83
CA PHE A 76 -7.04 -7.98 5.87
C PHE A 76 -6.72 -6.58 5.34
N THR A 77 -5.56 -6.04 5.71
CA THR A 77 -5.07 -4.77 5.17
C THR A 77 -4.92 -4.82 3.64
N GLY A 78 -4.48 -5.96 3.09
CA GLY A 78 -4.45 -6.16 1.64
C GLY A 78 -5.84 -6.10 0.98
N VAL A 79 -6.88 -6.55 1.67
CA VAL A 79 -8.28 -6.37 1.23
C VAL A 79 -8.66 -4.89 1.22
N LEU A 80 -8.25 -4.12 2.23
CA LEU A 80 -8.50 -2.68 2.28
C LEU A 80 -7.77 -1.93 1.17
N LEU A 81 -6.51 -2.30 0.88
CA LEU A 81 -5.75 -1.77 -0.24
C LEU A 81 -6.46 -2.04 -1.58
N PHE A 82 -6.99 -3.26 -1.75
CA PHE A 82 -7.82 -3.57 -2.91
C PHE A 82 -9.09 -2.72 -2.96
N ALA A 83 -9.85 -2.61 -1.87
CA ALA A 83 -11.07 -1.81 -1.82
C ALA A 83 -10.81 -0.33 -2.16
N SER A 84 -9.73 0.24 -1.62
CA SER A 84 -9.25 1.58 -1.95
C SER A 84 -8.92 1.72 -3.45
N SER A 85 -8.29 0.72 -4.08
CA SER A 85 -8.02 0.74 -5.52
C SER A 85 -9.29 0.73 -6.38
N ILE A 86 -10.37 0.11 -5.91
CA ILE A 86 -11.68 0.15 -6.58
C ILE A 86 -12.29 1.55 -6.48
N ILE A 87 -12.22 2.17 -5.31
CA ILE A 87 -12.68 3.56 -5.13
C ILE A 87 -11.90 4.48 -6.05
N ALA A 88 -10.58 4.33 -6.12
CA ALA A 88 -9.72 5.09 -7.01
C ALA A 88 -10.13 4.97 -8.49
N GLY A 89 -10.27 3.74 -8.98
CA GLY A 89 -10.72 3.48 -10.35
C GLY A 89 -12.13 4.01 -10.63
N TRP A 90 -13.04 3.92 -9.65
CA TRP A 90 -14.38 4.50 -9.76
C TRP A 90 -14.33 6.03 -9.82
N THR A 91 -13.54 6.68 -8.96
CA THR A 91 -13.40 8.14 -8.95
C THR A 91 -12.75 8.65 -10.23
N GLU A 92 -11.73 7.97 -10.73
CA GLU A 92 -11.09 8.30 -12.01
C GLU A 92 -12.10 8.17 -13.16
N ASN A 93 -12.86 7.07 -13.22
CA ASN A 93 -13.88 6.88 -14.23
C ASN A 93 -14.99 7.94 -14.14
N TRP A 94 -15.42 8.29 -12.92
CA TRP A 94 -16.40 9.35 -12.68
C TRP A 94 -15.88 10.72 -13.14
N PHE A 95 -14.60 11.02 -12.88
CA PHE A 95 -13.93 12.24 -13.29
C PHE A 95 -13.88 12.39 -14.82
N VAL A 96 -13.55 11.30 -15.52
CA VAL A 96 -13.55 11.23 -16.98
C VAL A 96 -14.96 11.37 -17.55
N LEU A 97 -15.92 10.61 -17.00
CA LEU A 97 -17.30 10.59 -17.48
C LEU A 97 -17.95 11.98 -17.41
N HIS A 98 -17.71 12.72 -16.33
CA HIS A 98 -18.26 14.06 -16.13
C HIS A 98 -17.39 15.17 -16.75
N ARG A 99 -16.30 14.82 -17.45
CA ARG A 99 -15.35 15.75 -18.06
C ARG A 99 -14.93 16.85 -17.09
N LEU A 100 -14.62 16.48 -15.85
CA LEU A 100 -14.31 17.43 -14.78
C LEU A 100 -13.08 18.27 -15.09
N ASP A 101 -12.15 17.75 -15.88
CA ASP A 101 -11.05 18.50 -16.46
C ASP A 101 -11.55 19.74 -17.22
N SER A 102 -12.53 19.54 -18.10
CA SER A 102 -13.12 20.59 -18.91
C SER A 102 -14.00 21.51 -18.07
N ALA A 103 -14.76 20.96 -17.12
CA ALA A 103 -15.55 21.73 -16.18
C ALA A 103 -14.67 22.68 -15.36
N MET A 104 -13.53 22.21 -14.82
CA MET A 104 -12.62 23.06 -14.06
C MET A 104 -11.94 24.11 -14.92
N ARG A 105 -11.61 23.79 -16.18
CA ARG A 105 -10.95 24.72 -17.09
C ARG A 105 -11.84 25.89 -17.52
N TYR A 106 -13.14 25.65 -17.69
CA TYR A 106 -14.08 26.65 -18.23
C TYR A 106 -15.10 27.17 -17.22
N ASN A 107 -15.09 26.69 -15.97
CA ASN A 107 -16.01 27.20 -14.94
C ASN A 107 -15.68 28.65 -14.58
N PRO A 108 -16.62 29.60 -14.78
CA PRO A 108 -16.39 31.02 -14.53
C PRO A 108 -15.93 31.35 -13.11
N ARG A 109 -16.36 30.58 -12.11
CA ARG A 109 -15.93 30.80 -10.72
C ARG A 109 -14.46 30.41 -10.55
N ILE A 110 -14.07 29.23 -11.05
CA ILE A 110 -12.70 28.72 -10.92
C ILE A 110 -11.73 29.62 -11.69
N THR A 111 -12.07 30.00 -12.93
CA THR A 111 -11.24 30.89 -13.74
C THR A 111 -11.17 32.31 -13.19
N HIS A 112 -12.23 32.81 -12.53
CA HIS A 112 -12.20 34.10 -11.86
C HIS A 112 -11.22 34.14 -10.68
N TRP A 113 -11.19 33.08 -9.85
CA TRP A 113 -10.30 33.03 -8.68
C TRP A 113 -8.85 32.66 -9.03
N LEU A 114 -8.63 31.69 -9.93
CA LEU A 114 -7.30 31.15 -10.22
C LEU A 114 -6.66 31.76 -11.48
N GLY A 115 -7.46 32.28 -12.41
CA GLY A 115 -7.04 32.64 -13.76
C GLY A 115 -7.04 31.43 -14.72
N ASN A 116 -7.19 31.70 -16.02
CA ASN A 116 -7.34 30.67 -17.06
C ASN A 116 -6.15 29.69 -17.13
N GLU A 117 -4.92 30.19 -17.02
CA GLU A 117 -3.74 29.32 -17.09
C GLU A 117 -3.62 28.39 -15.88
N ARG A 118 -3.88 28.90 -14.66
CA ARG A 118 -3.81 28.08 -13.45
C ARG A 118 -4.95 27.08 -13.42
N ALA A 119 -6.16 27.48 -13.81
CA ALA A 119 -7.29 26.56 -13.95
C ALA A 119 -6.96 25.40 -14.91
N ALA A 120 -6.31 25.66 -16.04
CA ALA A 120 -5.86 24.63 -16.97
C ALA A 120 -4.80 23.69 -16.35
N ARG A 121 -3.81 24.24 -15.62
CA ARG A 121 -2.79 23.45 -14.92
C ARG A 121 -3.40 22.57 -13.82
N TRP A 122 -4.34 23.11 -13.04
CA TRP A 122 -5.05 22.37 -12.00
C TRP A 122 -5.90 21.25 -12.58
N ALA A 123 -6.59 21.51 -13.69
CA ALA A 123 -7.36 20.50 -14.40
C ALA A 123 -6.47 19.34 -14.88
N GLY A 124 -5.30 19.64 -15.46
CA GLY A 124 -4.32 18.64 -15.86
C GLY A 124 -3.75 17.86 -14.67
N PHE A 125 -3.33 18.57 -13.62
CA PHE A 125 -2.81 17.95 -12.40
C PHE A 125 -3.82 17.00 -11.75
N LEU A 126 -5.08 17.41 -11.61
CA LEU A 126 -6.13 16.56 -11.05
C LEU A 126 -6.45 15.39 -11.97
N ARG A 127 -6.49 15.58 -13.29
CA ARG A 127 -6.67 14.49 -14.26
C ARG A 127 -5.64 13.37 -14.05
N GLU A 128 -4.39 13.74 -13.77
CA GLU A 128 -3.28 12.81 -13.58
C GLU A 128 -3.22 12.21 -12.17
N ASN A 129 -3.68 12.92 -11.14
CA ASN A 129 -3.47 12.53 -9.74
C ASN A 129 -4.74 12.15 -8.96
N ILE A 130 -5.94 12.37 -9.51
CA ILE A 130 -7.21 12.15 -8.78
C ILE A 130 -7.37 10.70 -8.31
N SER A 131 -6.95 9.74 -9.14
CA SER A 131 -6.97 8.32 -8.80
C SER A 131 -6.09 8.02 -7.58
N GLY A 132 -4.87 8.59 -7.56
CA GLY A 132 -3.95 8.48 -6.43
C GLY A 132 -4.48 9.17 -5.16
N PHE A 133 -5.09 10.35 -5.28
CA PHE A 133 -5.73 11.01 -4.14
C PHE A 133 -6.89 10.18 -3.58
N ALA A 134 -7.78 9.70 -4.44
CA ALA A 134 -8.91 8.87 -4.04
C ALA A 134 -8.45 7.58 -3.35
N ALA A 135 -7.41 6.92 -3.88
CA ALA A 135 -6.79 5.76 -3.24
C ALA A 135 -6.29 6.09 -1.83
N ASN A 136 -5.38 7.07 -1.72
CA ASN A 136 -4.73 7.38 -0.44
C ASN A 136 -5.70 7.93 0.62
N VAL A 137 -6.65 8.78 0.23
CA VAL A 137 -7.66 9.35 1.14
C VAL A 137 -8.60 8.26 1.63
N SER A 138 -9.16 7.46 0.71
CA SER A 138 -10.05 6.36 1.09
C SER A 138 -9.34 5.32 1.97
N LEU A 139 -8.10 4.98 1.63
CA LEU A 139 -7.27 4.10 2.45
C LEU A 139 -7.05 4.71 3.84
N GLY A 140 -6.67 5.98 3.94
CA GLY A 140 -6.49 6.66 5.23
C GLY A 140 -7.73 6.58 6.13
N PHE A 141 -8.92 6.82 5.57
CA PHE A 141 -10.18 6.65 6.29
C PHE A 141 -10.42 5.20 6.71
N MET A 142 -10.16 4.22 5.83
CA MET A 142 -10.31 2.81 6.15
C MET A 142 -9.35 2.38 7.27
N LEU A 143 -8.08 2.76 7.20
CA LEU A 143 -7.06 2.43 8.21
C LEU A 143 -7.39 3.08 9.57
N GLY A 144 -8.00 4.27 9.58
CA GLY A 144 -8.36 4.97 10.82
C GLY A 144 -9.69 4.53 11.43
N LEU A 145 -10.72 4.31 10.63
CA LEU A 145 -12.08 4.05 11.11
C LEU A 145 -12.36 2.56 11.33
N ILE A 146 -11.87 1.68 10.45
CA ILE A 146 -12.21 0.25 10.50
C ILE A 146 -11.74 -0.41 11.81
N PRO A 147 -10.52 -0.19 12.32
CA PRO A 147 -10.12 -0.74 13.62
C PRO A 147 -11.02 -0.28 14.75
N VAL A 148 -11.45 0.99 14.74
CA VAL A 148 -12.33 1.56 15.76
C VAL A 148 -13.71 0.88 15.72
N PHE A 149 -14.29 0.72 14.53
CA PHE A 149 -15.54 -0.01 14.36
C PHE A 149 -15.41 -1.48 14.78
N ALA A 150 -14.35 -2.16 14.36
CA ALA A 150 -14.11 -3.55 14.74
C ALA A 150 -13.96 -3.73 16.25
N HIS A 151 -13.27 -2.79 16.92
CA HIS A 151 -13.14 -2.78 18.37
C HIS A 151 -14.50 -2.55 19.04
N PHE A 152 -15.30 -1.60 18.54
CA PHE A 152 -16.65 -1.33 19.06
C PHE A 152 -17.56 -2.57 19.02
N PHE A 153 -17.49 -3.37 17.95
CA PHE A 153 -18.24 -4.62 17.82
C PHE A 153 -17.57 -5.85 18.48
N GLY A 154 -16.44 -5.67 19.18
CA GLY A 154 -15.74 -6.75 19.87
C GLY A 154 -15.05 -7.77 18.96
N LEU A 155 -14.84 -7.44 17.68
CA LEU A 155 -14.22 -8.34 16.70
C LEU A 155 -12.70 -8.47 16.88
N GLY A 156 -12.08 -7.56 17.64
CA GLY A 156 -10.64 -7.55 17.89
C GLY A 156 -9.80 -7.42 16.61
N LEU A 157 -10.40 -6.95 15.52
CA LEU A 157 -9.74 -6.84 14.23
C LEU A 157 -8.94 -5.54 14.16
N ASP A 158 -7.68 -5.67 13.75
CA ASP A 158 -6.74 -4.59 13.61
C ASP A 158 -6.15 -4.58 12.20
N VAL A 159 -5.39 -3.54 11.88
CA VAL A 159 -4.85 -3.29 10.55
C VAL A 159 -3.34 -3.15 10.64
N ARG A 160 -2.63 -3.92 9.80
CA ARG A 160 -1.16 -3.98 9.76
C ARG A 160 -0.68 -3.63 8.36
N HIS A 161 -0.63 -2.32 8.12
CA HIS A 161 -0.07 -1.75 6.90
C HIS A 161 1.44 -1.54 7.06
N VAL A 162 2.23 -2.09 6.14
CA VAL A 162 3.69 -2.10 6.19
C VAL A 162 4.30 -0.72 6.49
N THR A 163 3.83 0.33 5.83
CA THR A 163 4.29 1.70 6.03
C THR A 163 3.93 2.25 7.42
N LEU A 164 2.70 2.00 7.89
CA LEU A 164 2.27 2.46 9.22
C LEU A 164 3.02 1.71 10.32
N SER A 165 3.15 0.40 10.19
CA SER A 165 3.90 -0.43 11.14
C SER A 165 5.37 -0.02 11.18
N SER A 166 5.99 0.30 10.05
CA SER A 166 7.37 0.81 10.01
C SER A 166 7.49 2.17 10.73
N GLY A 167 6.54 3.08 10.53
CA GLY A 167 6.48 4.34 11.27
C GLY A 167 6.29 4.15 12.77
N GLN A 168 5.41 3.22 13.18
CA GLN A 168 5.18 2.89 14.59
C GLN A 168 6.45 2.33 15.26
N ILE A 169 7.18 1.44 14.59
CA ILE A 169 8.48 0.95 15.07
C ILE A 169 9.46 2.12 15.20
N GLY A 170 9.52 3.03 14.21
CA GLY A 170 10.36 4.23 14.27
C GLY A 170 10.04 5.14 15.47
N ALA A 171 8.76 5.42 15.71
CA ALA A 171 8.30 6.22 16.84
C ALA A 171 8.59 5.55 18.19
N ALA A 172 8.33 4.24 18.32
CA ALA A 172 8.62 3.49 19.54
C ALA A 172 10.13 3.40 19.81
N SER A 173 10.93 3.27 18.76
CA SER A 173 12.40 3.29 18.85
C SER A 173 12.92 4.66 19.29
N ALA A 174 12.30 5.75 18.82
CA ALA A 174 12.64 7.11 19.27
C ALA A 174 12.38 7.29 20.77
N THR A 175 11.30 6.71 21.30
CA THR A 175 10.94 6.78 22.72
C THR A 175 11.90 6.02 23.62
N LEU A 176 12.30 4.80 23.24
CA LEU A 176 13.19 3.96 24.06
C LEU A 176 14.68 4.23 23.82
N GLY A 177 15.03 4.98 22.78
CA GLY A 177 16.41 5.26 22.42
C GLY A 177 17.20 4.00 22.02
N LEU A 178 18.51 4.00 22.26
CA LEU A 178 19.40 2.90 21.87
C LEU A 178 19.14 1.59 22.64
N GLU A 179 18.46 1.64 23.79
CA GLU A 179 18.10 0.46 24.56
C GLU A 179 17.21 -0.50 23.77
N VAL A 180 16.45 0.02 22.80
CA VAL A 180 15.57 -0.77 21.92
C VAL A 180 16.30 -1.91 21.20
N LEU A 181 17.59 -1.74 20.89
CA LEU A 181 18.40 -2.73 20.17
C LEU A 181 18.63 -4.02 20.99
N HIS A 182 18.54 -3.93 22.31
CA HIS A 182 18.66 -5.06 23.22
C HIS A 182 17.33 -5.82 23.41
N LEU A 183 16.21 -5.26 22.95
CA LEU A 183 14.90 -5.87 23.11
C LEU A 183 14.64 -6.92 22.03
N PRO A 184 14.38 -8.19 22.39
CA PRO A 184 14.01 -9.21 21.40
C PRO A 184 12.74 -8.83 20.63
N ALA A 185 11.79 -8.15 21.29
CA ALA A 185 10.54 -7.69 20.68
C ALA A 185 10.76 -6.73 19.50
N PHE A 186 11.81 -5.91 19.54
CA PHE A 186 12.17 -5.02 18.43
C PHE A 186 12.54 -5.83 17.19
N TRP A 187 13.41 -6.84 17.33
CA TRP A 187 13.84 -7.68 16.21
C TRP A 187 12.71 -8.52 15.64
N TRP A 188 11.79 -9.01 16.48
CA TRP A 188 10.55 -9.64 16.01
C TRP A 188 9.67 -8.69 15.21
N ALA A 189 9.52 -7.43 15.65
CA ALA A 189 8.77 -6.41 14.93
C ALA A 189 9.41 -6.08 13.58
N VAL A 190 10.73 -5.92 13.53
CA VAL A 190 11.49 -5.68 12.29
C VAL A 190 11.36 -6.87 11.33
N ALA A 191 11.51 -8.10 11.82
CA ALA A 191 11.35 -9.32 11.02
C ALA A 191 9.92 -9.49 10.47
N THR A 192 8.93 -8.89 11.12
CA THR A 192 7.53 -8.91 10.67
C THR A 192 7.29 -7.96 9.48
N ILE A 193 8.05 -6.87 9.34
CA ILE A 193 7.85 -5.85 8.29
C ILE A 193 7.83 -6.43 6.86
N PRO A 194 8.81 -7.27 6.43
CA PRO A 194 8.77 -7.87 5.10
C PRO A 194 7.53 -8.73 4.87
N LEU A 195 7.07 -9.46 5.89
CA LEU A 195 5.89 -10.29 5.81
C LEU A 195 4.61 -9.45 5.67
N LEU A 196 4.50 -8.35 6.43
CA LEU A 196 3.38 -7.41 6.29
C LEU A 196 3.32 -6.84 4.87
N GLY A 197 4.46 -6.35 4.36
CA GLY A 197 4.56 -5.80 3.01
C GLY A 197 4.19 -6.81 1.93
N ALA A 198 4.70 -8.04 2.05
CA ALA A 198 4.39 -9.13 1.13
C ALA A 198 2.88 -9.45 1.12
N LEU A 199 2.24 -9.56 2.28
CA LEU A 199 0.82 -9.87 2.38
C LEU A 199 -0.07 -8.73 1.92
N ASN A 200 0.26 -7.49 2.29
CA ASN A 200 -0.45 -6.29 1.85
C ASN A 200 -0.54 -6.24 0.31
N VAL A 201 0.59 -6.43 -0.37
CA VAL A 201 0.66 -6.41 -1.84
C VAL A 201 0.05 -7.67 -2.44
N ALA A 202 0.39 -8.86 -1.94
CA ALA A 202 -0.04 -10.13 -2.54
C ALA A 202 -1.56 -10.30 -2.49
N VAL A 203 -2.20 -10.02 -1.34
CA VAL A 203 -3.66 -10.14 -1.21
C VAL A 203 -4.37 -9.10 -2.05
N SER A 204 -3.90 -7.84 -2.01
CA SER A 204 -4.48 -6.76 -2.82
C SER A 204 -4.42 -7.09 -4.30
N PHE A 205 -3.23 -7.49 -4.78
CA PHE A 205 -3.00 -7.85 -6.16
C PHE A 205 -3.81 -9.08 -6.58
N TYR A 206 -3.89 -10.10 -5.74
CA TYR A 206 -4.71 -11.29 -6.01
C TYR A 206 -6.18 -10.94 -6.24
N LEU A 207 -6.75 -10.07 -5.41
CA LEU A 207 -8.14 -9.62 -5.54
C LEU A 207 -8.34 -8.75 -6.78
N ALA A 208 -7.44 -7.78 -7.03
CA ALA A 208 -7.47 -6.92 -8.20
C ALA A 208 -7.39 -7.73 -9.50
N PHE A 209 -6.46 -8.67 -9.55
CA PHE A 209 -6.29 -9.56 -10.69
C PHE A 209 -7.49 -10.48 -10.89
N GLY A 210 -8.01 -11.07 -9.81
CA GLY A 210 -9.23 -11.89 -9.85
C GLY A 210 -10.43 -11.12 -10.39
N LEU A 211 -10.61 -9.86 -9.98
CA LEU A 211 -11.65 -8.98 -10.50
C LEU A 211 -11.44 -8.66 -11.99
N ALA A 212 -10.22 -8.33 -12.40
CA ALA A 212 -9.90 -8.03 -13.80
C ALA A 212 -10.20 -9.21 -14.74
N LEU A 213 -9.85 -10.44 -14.33
CA LEU A 213 -10.17 -11.66 -15.07
C LEU A 213 -11.68 -11.92 -15.17
N ARG A 214 -12.44 -11.54 -14.13
CA ARG A 214 -13.91 -11.63 -14.13
C ARG A 214 -14.53 -10.61 -15.08
N ALA A 215 -14.08 -9.36 -15.03
CA ALA A 215 -14.58 -8.28 -15.87
C ALA A 215 -14.35 -8.54 -17.38
N ARG A 216 -13.25 -9.21 -17.76
CA ARG A 216 -12.95 -9.57 -19.15
C ARG A 216 -13.63 -10.86 -19.64
N ASN A 217 -14.56 -11.45 -18.88
CA ASN A 217 -15.24 -12.72 -19.21
C ASN A 217 -14.29 -13.87 -19.61
N VAL A 218 -13.07 -13.90 -19.04
CA VAL A 218 -12.11 -14.98 -19.34
C VAL A 218 -12.68 -16.32 -18.87
N SER A 219 -12.75 -17.31 -19.77
CA SER A 219 -13.27 -18.65 -19.48
C SER A 219 -12.51 -19.33 -18.32
N GLY A 220 -13.19 -20.20 -17.56
CA GLY A 220 -12.61 -20.85 -16.38
C GLY A 220 -11.32 -21.65 -16.67
N ILE A 221 -11.24 -22.25 -17.86
CA ILE A 221 -10.06 -22.99 -18.34
C ILE A 221 -8.86 -22.05 -18.56
N ASN A 222 -9.08 -20.89 -19.18
CA ASN A 222 -8.04 -19.88 -19.38
C ASN A 222 -7.59 -19.25 -18.05
N ARG A 223 -8.50 -19.08 -17.07
CA ARG A 223 -8.13 -18.63 -15.71
C ARG A 223 -7.20 -19.63 -15.01
N SER A 224 -7.51 -20.92 -15.05
CA SER A 224 -6.68 -21.96 -14.44
C SER A 224 -5.28 -22.02 -15.05
N ARG A 225 -5.17 -21.90 -16.38
CA ARG A 225 -3.87 -21.82 -17.08
C ARG A 225 -3.04 -20.62 -16.65
N ILE A 226 -3.65 -19.44 -16.51
CA ILE A 226 -2.95 -18.23 -16.07
C ILE A 226 -2.50 -18.37 -14.60
N TYR A 227 -3.36 -18.84 -13.69
CA TYR A 227 -2.97 -19.10 -12.29
C TYR A 227 -1.84 -20.13 -12.19
N THR A 228 -1.89 -21.19 -13.01
CA THR A 228 -0.85 -22.21 -13.04
C THR A 228 0.47 -21.63 -13.56
N ALA A 229 0.44 -20.81 -14.61
CA ALA A 229 1.63 -20.13 -15.14
C ALA A 229 2.24 -19.15 -14.13
N ILE A 230 1.42 -18.35 -13.44
CA ILE A 230 1.88 -17.44 -12.37
C ILE A 230 2.50 -18.24 -11.22
N ARG A 231 1.84 -19.32 -10.74
CA ARG A 231 2.39 -20.19 -9.69
C ARG A 231 3.67 -20.90 -10.12
N ALA A 232 3.74 -21.34 -11.38
CA ALA A 232 4.94 -21.95 -11.94
C ALA A 232 6.09 -20.95 -11.91
N ARG A 233 5.89 -19.70 -12.37
CA ARG A 233 6.92 -18.65 -12.37
C ARG A 233 7.33 -18.21 -10.97
N LEU A 234 6.40 -18.13 -10.02
CA LEU A 234 6.71 -17.90 -8.59
C LEU A 234 7.62 -19.00 -8.02
N ARG A 235 7.47 -20.25 -8.48
CA ARG A 235 8.29 -21.39 -8.02
C ARG A 235 9.62 -21.49 -8.76
N THR A 236 9.65 -21.23 -10.07
CA THR A 236 10.84 -21.44 -10.90
C THR A 236 11.75 -20.21 -10.96
N ALA A 237 11.21 -19.00 -10.81
CA ALA A 237 11.96 -17.75 -10.88
C ALA A 237 11.41 -16.69 -9.92
N PRO A 238 11.36 -16.94 -8.59
CA PRO A 238 10.89 -15.97 -7.61
C PRO A 238 11.67 -14.66 -7.66
N LEU A 239 12.98 -14.73 -7.93
CA LEU A 239 13.86 -13.56 -8.06
C LEU A 239 13.53 -12.68 -9.27
N SER A 240 12.82 -13.17 -10.29
CA SER A 240 12.38 -12.34 -11.43
C SER A 240 11.35 -11.27 -11.03
N PHE A 241 10.71 -11.42 -9.87
CA PHE A 241 9.80 -10.42 -9.28
C PHE A 241 10.56 -9.33 -8.51
N PHE A 242 11.83 -9.56 -8.17
CA PHE A 242 12.66 -8.65 -7.38
C PHE A 242 13.83 -8.03 -8.18
N MET A 243 14.39 -8.76 -9.15
CA MET A 243 15.54 -8.34 -9.95
C MET A 243 15.18 -8.21 -11.43
N PRO A 244 15.74 -7.22 -12.16
CA PRO A 244 15.60 -7.16 -13.60
C PRO A 244 16.21 -8.41 -14.23
N VAL A 245 15.43 -9.12 -15.06
CA VAL A 245 15.98 -10.17 -15.93
C VAL A 245 17.00 -9.49 -16.83
N ARG A 246 18.28 -9.83 -16.69
CA ARG A 246 19.30 -9.41 -17.65
C ARG A 246 18.88 -10.02 -18.99
N ARG A 247 18.47 -9.19 -19.94
CA ARG A 247 18.50 -9.61 -21.35
C ARG A 247 19.97 -9.88 -21.66
N ALA A 248 20.31 -11.15 -21.84
CA ALA A 248 21.53 -11.48 -22.56
C ALA A 248 21.39 -10.84 -23.94
N SER A 249 22.24 -9.85 -24.20
CA SER A 249 22.48 -9.28 -25.52
C SER A 249 22.95 -10.35 -26.48
#